data_AF-A0AA96WR87-F1
#
_entry.id   AF-A0AA96WR87-F1
#
_cell.length_a   1.000
_cell.length_b   1.000
_cell.length_c   1.000
_cell.angle_alpha   90.00
_cell.angle_beta   90.00
_cell.angle_gamma   90.00
#
_symmetry.space_group_name_H-M   'P 1'
#
loop_
_entity.id
_entity.type
_entity.pdbx_description
1 polymer ?
#
loop_
_entity_poly.entity_id
_entity_poly.type
_entity_poly.pdbx_seq_one_letter_code
_entity_poly.pdbx_strand_id
1 'polypeptide(L)'
;MSSPKVVILIAQCQHAKQHYGIRLEEKSSNRWVGDWAFTIQPTVAEKEGYDRSEISGNFEFDDHYPGCPYCNASGIFQCRCDKLGCWSSEQRQVKCPWCGNRASIGGNIERLSAGSDH
;
A
#
# COMPACT_ATOMS: atom_id res chain seq x y z
N MET A 1 -14.43 13.73 20.32
CA MET A 1 -13.87 13.63 18.96
C MET A 1 -13.04 12.35 18.95
N SER A 2 -13.47 11.32 18.22
CA SER A 2 -12.69 10.08 18.09
C SER A 2 -11.40 10.37 17.32
N SER A 3 -10.28 9.81 17.76
CA SER A 3 -9.00 9.89 17.06
C SER A 3 -9.14 9.37 15.62
N PRO A 4 -8.43 9.96 14.63
CA PRO A 4 -8.44 9.44 13.27
C PRO A 4 -7.89 8.01 13.28
N LYS A 5 -8.56 7.08 12.58
CA LYS A 5 -8.03 5.72 12.44
C LYS A 5 -6.85 5.76 11.48
N VAL A 6 -5.74 5.18 11.90
CA VAL A 6 -4.52 5.09 11.11
C VAL A 6 -4.18 3.63 10.90
N VAL A 7 -3.83 3.27 9.68
CA VAL A 7 -3.29 1.95 9.37
C VAL A 7 -2.03 2.06 8.53
N ILE A 8 -1.22 1.00 8.58
CA ILE A 8 -0.04 0.82 7.75
C ILE A 8 -0.30 -0.33 6.77
N LEU A 9 -0.16 -0.06 5.48
CA LEU A 9 -0.08 -1.08 4.43
C LEU A 9 1.37 -1.44 4.17
N ILE A 10 1.63 -2.71 3.85
CA ILE A 10 2.94 -3.18 3.39
C ILE A 10 2.92 -3.43 1.90
N ALA A 11 3.83 -2.77 1.21
CA ALA A 11 4.04 -2.95 -0.22
C ALA A 11 5.52 -3.24 -0.53
N GLN A 12 5.78 -3.77 -1.71
CA GLN A 12 7.15 -4.03 -2.18
C GLN A 12 7.41 -3.26 -3.49
N CYS A 13 8.59 -2.63 -3.56
CA CYS A 13 8.99 -1.89 -4.74
C CYS A 13 9.21 -2.84 -5.93
N GLN A 14 8.65 -2.52 -7.10
CA GLN A 14 8.84 -3.31 -8.31
C GLN A 14 10.30 -3.34 -8.78
N HIS A 15 11.04 -2.24 -8.56
CA HIS A 15 12.41 -2.07 -9.04
C HIS A 15 13.44 -2.57 -8.01
N ALA A 16 13.38 -2.04 -6.78
CA ALA A 16 14.37 -2.35 -5.74
C ALA A 16 14.11 -3.68 -5.02
N LYS A 17 12.90 -4.27 -5.15
CA LYS A 17 12.47 -5.47 -4.41
C LYS A 17 12.57 -5.33 -2.89
N GLN A 18 12.45 -4.10 -2.39
CA GLN A 18 12.47 -3.76 -0.97
C GLN A 18 11.07 -3.46 -0.44
N HIS A 19 10.81 -3.79 0.83
CA HIS A 19 9.55 -3.46 1.51
C HIS A 19 9.49 -1.99 1.90
N TYR A 20 8.29 -1.44 1.85
CA TYR A 20 7.97 -0.13 2.39
C TYR A 20 6.58 -0.15 3.02
N GLY A 21 6.39 0.70 4.03
CA GLY A 21 5.12 0.98 4.65
C GLY A 21 4.44 2.17 3.96
N ILE A 22 3.11 2.14 3.91
CA ILE A 22 2.27 3.26 3.49
C ILE A 22 1.31 3.56 4.63
N ARG A 23 1.32 4.78 5.13
CA ARG A 23 0.40 5.24 6.16
C ARG A 23 -0.89 5.75 5.53
N LEU A 24 -2.02 5.23 6.00
CA LEU A 24 -3.35 5.67 5.58
C LEU A 24 -4.13 6.18 6.77
N GLU A 25 -4.80 7.31 6.59
CA GLU A 25 -5.77 7.86 7.54
C GLU A 25 -7.20 7.73 7.03
N GLU A 26 -8.12 7.29 7.89
CA GLU A 26 -9.56 7.37 7.61
C GLU A 26 -10.03 8.82 7.78
N LYS A 27 -10.17 9.56 6.67
CA LYS A 27 -10.59 10.98 6.69
C LYS A 27 -12.11 11.14 6.86
N SER A 28 -12.88 10.16 6.42
CA SER A 28 -14.34 10.03 6.64
C SER A 28 -14.71 8.55 6.54
N SER A 29 -15.92 8.16 6.95
CA SER A 29 -16.34 6.74 6.96
C SER A 29 -15.98 6.01 5.65
N ASN A 30 -15.12 4.99 5.76
CA ASN A 30 -14.61 4.18 4.66
C ASN A 30 -13.87 4.96 3.56
N ARG A 31 -13.34 6.16 3.83
CA ARG A 31 -12.46 6.91 2.94
C ARG A 31 -11.06 6.98 3.54
N TRP A 32 -10.16 6.21 2.95
CA TRP A 32 -8.77 6.09 3.39
C TRP A 32 -7.87 6.90 2.46
N VAL A 33 -7.07 7.79 3.04
CA VAL A 33 -6.13 8.64 2.30
C VAL A 33 -4.72 8.28 2.72
N GLY A 34 -3.91 7.82 1.76
CA GLY A 34 -2.48 7.59 1.94
C GLY A 34 -1.71 8.91 1.89
N ASP A 35 -1.13 9.32 3.02
CA ASP A 35 -0.41 10.60 3.15
C ASP A 35 1.11 10.44 3.27
N TRP A 36 1.60 9.24 3.61
CA TRP A 36 3.02 9.03 3.84
C TRP A 36 3.49 7.63 3.43
N ALA A 37 4.78 7.53 3.07
CA ALA A 37 5.46 6.28 2.80
C ALA A 37 6.86 6.26 3.43
N PHE A 38 7.30 5.09 3.88
CA PHE A 38 8.59 4.94 4.56
C PHE A 38 9.21 3.56 4.32
N THR A 39 10.54 3.47 4.36
CA THR A 39 11.25 2.20 4.23
C THR A 39 11.02 1.33 5.47
N ILE A 40 10.78 0.03 5.29
CA ILE A 40 10.63 -0.91 6.41
C ILE A 40 11.51 -2.14 6.21
N GLN A 41 12.13 -2.61 7.28
CA GLN A 41 12.86 -3.87 7.27
C GLN A 41 11.85 -5.04 7.28
N PRO A 42 12.05 -6.11 6.48
CA PRO A 42 11.12 -7.25 6.41
C PRO A 42 10.79 -7.85 7.78
N THR A 43 11.81 -7.98 8.63
CA THR A 43 11.69 -8.55 9.98
C THR A 43 10.82 -7.71 10.92
N VAL A 44 10.72 -6.41 10.68
CA VAL A 44 9.83 -5.51 11.44
C VAL A 44 8.40 -5.68 10.93
N ALA A 45 8.21 -5.76 9.61
CA ALA A 45 6.88 -5.90 9.04
C ALA A 45 6.13 -7.17 9.53
N GLU A 46 6.86 -8.29 9.65
CA GLU A 46 6.32 -9.55 10.15
C GLU A 46 6.01 -9.52 11.66
N LYS A 47 6.84 -8.83 12.44
CA LYS A 47 6.69 -8.72 13.91
C LYS A 47 5.52 -7.83 14.31
N GLU A 48 5.37 -6.69 13.64
CA GLU A 48 4.31 -5.72 13.94
C GLU A 48 2.93 -6.17 13.43
N GLY A 49 2.88 -7.23 12.63
CA GLY A 49 1.61 -7.80 12.18
C GLY A 49 0.85 -6.88 11.22
N TYR A 50 1.57 -6.11 10.39
CA TYR A 50 0.96 -5.19 9.42
C TYR A 50 0.11 -5.85 8.32
N ASP A 51 -0.04 -7.17 8.34
CA ASP A 51 -0.84 -7.97 7.41
C ASP A 51 -2.04 -8.65 8.13
N ARG A 52 -2.35 -8.29 9.39
CA ARG A 52 -3.30 -9.03 10.25
C ARG A 52 -4.73 -8.48 10.26
N SER A 53 -5.01 -7.35 9.62
CA SER A 53 -6.35 -6.75 9.55
C SER A 53 -6.72 -6.46 8.11
N GLU A 54 -8.00 -6.53 7.76
CA GLU A 54 -8.49 -6.11 6.44
C GLU A 54 -9.25 -4.79 6.62
N ILE A 55 -8.94 -3.80 5.78
CA ILE A 55 -9.73 -2.58 5.66
C ILE A 55 -10.43 -2.54 4.30
N SER A 56 -11.64 -2.00 4.30
CA SER A 56 -12.45 -1.81 3.09
C SER A 56 -12.83 -0.34 2.94
N GLY A 57 -12.97 0.11 1.71
CA GLY A 57 -13.41 1.47 1.42
C GLY A 57 -12.89 2.03 0.11
N ASN A 58 -12.99 3.35 -0.02
CA ASN A 58 -12.36 4.11 -1.09
C ASN A 58 -10.95 4.48 -0.68
N PHE A 59 -9.99 4.21 -1.57
CA PHE A 59 -8.58 4.46 -1.34
C PHE A 59 -8.08 5.54 -2.28
N GLU A 60 -7.51 6.59 -1.71
CA GLU A 60 -6.94 7.73 -2.42
C GLU A 60 -5.54 8.00 -1.86
N PHE A 61 -4.72 8.71 -2.63
CA PHE A 61 -3.46 9.26 -2.13
C PHE A 61 -3.58 10.77 -2.05
N ASP A 62 -2.98 11.37 -1.02
CA ASP A 62 -2.86 12.82 -0.91
C ASP A 62 -2.01 13.37 -2.07
N ASP A 63 -2.28 14.61 -2.50
CA ASP A 63 -1.47 15.28 -3.54
C ASP A 63 0.02 15.40 -3.15
N HIS A 64 0.32 15.43 -1.85
CA HIS A 64 1.69 15.47 -1.33
C HIS A 64 2.26 14.09 -1.00
N TYR A 65 1.56 13.01 -1.33
CA TYR A 65 2.06 11.66 -1.11
C TYR A 65 3.38 11.45 -1.86
N PRO A 66 4.50 11.14 -1.17
CA PRO A 66 5.83 11.09 -1.79
C PRO A 66 6.02 9.91 -2.76
N GLY A 67 5.08 8.95 -2.79
CA GLY A 67 5.21 7.73 -3.56
C GLY A 67 6.11 6.69 -2.91
N CYS A 68 6.41 5.63 -3.65
CA CYS A 68 7.31 4.58 -3.21
C CYS A 68 8.71 5.15 -2.90
N PRO A 69 9.26 4.95 -1.68
CA PRO A 69 10.52 5.59 -1.27
C PRO A 69 11.76 5.10 -2.04
N TYR A 70 11.62 4.07 -2.88
CA TYR A 70 12.72 3.52 -3.68
C TYR A 70 12.67 3.92 -5.16
N CYS A 71 11.49 4.25 -5.70
CA CYS A 71 11.33 4.50 -7.14
C CYS A 71 10.33 5.62 -7.46
N ASN A 72 9.78 6.30 -6.45
CA ASN A 72 8.84 7.42 -6.54
C ASN A 72 7.55 7.13 -7.32
N ALA A 73 7.20 5.85 -7.47
CA ALA A 73 5.92 5.45 -8.04
C ALA A 73 4.78 5.92 -7.13
N SER A 74 3.85 6.70 -7.68
CA SER A 74 2.77 7.35 -6.92
C SER A 74 1.56 6.45 -6.67
N GLY A 75 1.41 5.35 -7.42
CA GLY A 75 0.31 4.42 -7.28
C GLY A 75 0.72 3.11 -6.61
N ILE A 76 -0.30 2.31 -6.28
CA ILE A 76 -0.15 0.91 -5.87
C ILE A 76 -1.07 0.02 -6.70
N PHE A 77 -0.76 -1.27 -6.70
CA PHE A 77 -1.65 -2.30 -7.22
C PHE A 77 -1.69 -3.47 -6.24
N GLN A 78 -2.83 -4.16 -6.21
CA GLN A 78 -2.97 -5.43 -5.49
C GLN A 78 -2.82 -6.60 -6.47
N CYS A 79 -1.94 -7.53 -6.14
CA CYS A 79 -1.80 -8.77 -6.89
C CYS A 79 -2.83 -9.80 -6.40
N ARG A 80 -3.12 -10.83 -7.22
CA ARG A 80 -3.90 -12.02 -6.82
C ARG A 80 -3.31 -12.87 -5.68
N CYS A 81 -2.15 -12.48 -5.16
CA CYS A 81 -1.58 -13.07 -3.94
C CYS A 81 -1.81 -12.15 -2.73
N ASP A 82 -2.76 -11.23 -2.84
CA ASP A 82 -3.21 -10.22 -1.86
C ASP A 82 -2.16 -9.18 -1.44
N LYS A 83 -0.94 -9.29 -1.94
CA LYS A 83 0.16 -8.37 -1.64
C LYS A 83 0.23 -7.18 -2.59
N LEU A 84 0.72 -6.07 -2.05
CA LEU A 84 0.76 -4.78 -2.74
C LEU A 84 2.12 -4.51 -3.38
N GLY A 85 2.11 -3.97 -4.59
CA GLY A 85 3.30 -3.41 -5.23
C GLY A 85 3.09 -1.95 -5.59
N CYS A 86 4.19 -1.19 -5.70
CA CYS A 86 4.12 0.15 -6.28
C CYS A 86 3.79 0.09 -7.77
N TRP A 87 3.12 1.08 -8.34
CA TRP A 87 2.80 1.18 -9.76
C TRP A 87 2.86 2.64 -10.24
N SER A 88 3.30 2.85 -11.48
CA SER A 88 3.33 4.16 -12.14
C SER A 88 2.41 4.17 -13.35
N SER A 89 1.75 5.31 -13.61
CA SER A 89 0.72 5.50 -14.64
C SER A 89 1.13 5.09 -16.07
N GLU A 90 2.42 5.03 -16.36
CA GLU A 90 2.98 4.62 -17.66
C GLU A 90 2.87 3.10 -17.92
N GLN A 91 2.63 2.29 -16.89
CA GLN A 91 2.67 0.83 -16.98
C GLN A 91 1.26 0.23 -17.12
N ARG A 92 0.95 -0.41 -18.26
CA ARG A 92 -0.33 -1.15 -18.41
C ARG A 92 -0.32 -2.55 -17.79
N GLN A 93 0.87 -3.11 -17.59
CA GLN A 93 1.08 -4.42 -16.99
C GLN A 93 2.26 -4.36 -16.05
N VAL A 94 2.12 -5.02 -14.90
CA VAL A 94 3.15 -5.08 -13.87
C VAL A 94 3.47 -6.52 -13.51
N LYS A 95 4.70 -6.77 -13.08
CA LYS A 95 5.10 -8.07 -12.50
C LYS A 95 5.12 -7.92 -10.99
N CYS A 96 4.28 -8.70 -10.30
CA CYS A 96 4.22 -8.73 -8.85
C CYS A 96 5.62 -9.02 -8.28
N PRO A 97 6.18 -8.13 -7.45
CA PRO A 97 7.52 -8.31 -6.93
C PRO A 97 7.58 -9.45 -5.89
N TRP A 98 6.43 -9.83 -5.30
CA TRP A 98 6.31 -10.88 -4.30
C TRP A 98 6.28 -12.30 -4.86
N CYS A 99 5.45 -12.57 -5.88
CA CYS A 99 5.22 -13.91 -6.40
C CYS A 99 5.56 -14.08 -7.88
N GLY A 100 5.91 -12.99 -8.56
CA GLY A 100 6.27 -13.00 -9.98
C GLY A 100 5.09 -13.05 -10.97
N ASN A 101 3.85 -13.13 -10.48
CA ASN A 101 2.65 -13.10 -11.33
C ASN A 101 2.50 -11.76 -12.06
N ARG A 102 1.94 -11.80 -13.27
CA ARG A 102 1.60 -10.60 -14.03
C ARG A 102 0.22 -10.10 -13.64
N ALA A 103 0.11 -8.81 -13.33
CA ALA A 103 -1.16 -8.13 -13.08
C ALA A 103 -1.39 -7.07 -14.15
N SER A 104 -2.62 -7.01 -14.66
CA SER A 104 -3.09 -5.92 -15.51
C SER A 104 -3.66 -4.84 -14.62
N ILE A 105 -3.33 -3.58 -14.90
CA ILE A 105 -3.78 -2.46 -14.10
C ILE A 105 -5.13 -1.98 -14.63
N GLY A 106 -6.13 -1.93 -13.76
CA GLY A 106 -7.46 -1.42 -14.07
C GLY A 106 -8.43 -1.60 -12.90
N GLY A 107 -9.33 -0.62 -12.72
CA GLY A 107 -10.30 -0.59 -11.63
C GLY A 107 -9.78 0.10 -10.35
N ASN A 108 -10.65 0.19 -9.35
CA ASN A 108 -10.33 0.69 -8.02
C ASN A 108 -10.10 -0.49 -7.07
N ILE A 109 -9.22 -0.31 -6.09
CA ILE A 109 -9.06 -1.27 -5.00
C ILE A 109 -10.15 -0.98 -3.97
N GLU A 110 -10.86 -2.00 -3.49
CA GLU A 110 -11.93 -1.84 -2.49
C GLU A 110 -11.60 -2.48 -1.14
N ARG A 111 -10.58 -3.35 -1.10
CA ARG A 111 -10.14 -4.10 0.09
C ARG A 111 -8.62 -4.22 0.14
N LEU A 112 -8.04 -4.01 1.31
CA LEU A 112 -6.59 -4.07 1.55
C LEU A 112 -6.28 -4.68 2.91
N SER A 113 -5.25 -5.55 2.96
CA SER A 113 -4.65 -6.01 4.21
C SER A 113 -3.76 -4.91 4.81
N ALA A 114 -3.98 -4.57 6.07
CA ALA A 114 -3.31 -3.52 6.81
C ALA A 114 -3.03 -3.95 8.27
N GLY A 115 -2.13 -3.25 8.94
CA GLY A 115 -2.01 -3.30 10.41
C GLY A 115 -2.33 -1.97 11.03
N SER A 116 -2.79 -2.01 12.27
CA SER A 116 -3.02 -0.81 13.07
C SER A 116 -1.70 -0.35 13.68
N ASP A 117 -1.41 0.95 13.60
CA ASP A 117 -0.37 1.60 14.39
C ASP A 117 -0.96 1.82 15.80
N HIS A 118 -0.43 1.13 16.81
CA HIS A 118 -0.91 1.19 18.20
C HIS A 118 -0.09 2.14 19.06
#